data_AF-U4UP18-F1
#
_entry.id   AF-U4UP18-F1
#
_cell.length_a   1.000
_cell.length_b   1.000
_cell.length_c   1.000
_cell.angle_alpha   90.00
_cell.angle_beta   90.00
_cell.angle_gamma   90.00
#
_symmetry.space_group_name_H-M   'P 1'
#
loop_
_entity.id
_entity.type
_entity.pdbx_description
1 polymer ?
#
loop_
_entity_poly.entity_id
_entity_poly.type
_entity_poly.pdbx_seq_one_letter_code
_entity_poly.pdbx_strand_id
1 'polypeptide(L)'
;MMCLFVYTLFAYFSFIPVSFQTSVEEACIVKEFEEVNNVINNCEDIILDNLDIPGGDQLILNLSEGSTLTFRGNTSFNFYEWTGPLMTISGNNIKVIGEKDSVIDGRGPLWWDGQGTWGSKKPRLLKIQVTNAVFDGINIKDCPSLCAMVNGDNLVIKNWFINILEGDEGVAPENKFAHNTDGLHLEHYYSNENVTIENCVIYNQDDCIAIARDAKNYGISVEQNYLNLPAGQPQDGPPSNHIPIYNLSMQNIYGNVLSGGIPVFILCADEGCFDWKWENVNILGDNQNNNCTGYAPEQYEC
;
A
#
# COMPACT_ATOMS: atom_id res chain seq x y z
N MET A 1 -70.46 43.45 44.85
CA MET A 1 -69.04 43.30 44.48
C MET A 1 -68.62 41.91 44.94
N MET A 2 -68.63 40.94 44.02
CA MET A 2 -68.46 39.51 44.32
C MET A 2 -67.01 39.14 43.95
N CYS A 3 -66.18 38.78 44.93
CA CYS A 3 -64.79 38.37 44.71
C CYS A 3 -64.72 36.87 44.42
N LEU A 4 -64.27 36.53 43.23
CA LEU A 4 -64.01 35.16 42.77
C LEU A 4 -62.58 34.77 43.18
N PHE A 5 -62.41 33.68 43.94
CA PHE A 5 -61.09 33.09 44.22
C PHE A 5 -60.82 31.93 43.25
N VAL A 6 -59.76 32.06 42.46
CA VAL A 6 -59.27 31.01 41.55
C VAL A 6 -58.14 30.27 42.26
N TYR A 7 -58.33 28.98 42.53
CA TYR A 7 -57.27 28.10 43.03
C TYR A 7 -56.56 27.44 41.84
N THR A 8 -55.27 27.71 41.68
CA THR A 8 -54.39 27.04 40.71
C THR A 8 -53.78 25.80 41.35
N LEU A 9 -54.06 24.62 40.77
CA LEU A 9 -53.52 23.33 41.20
C LEU A 9 -52.12 23.14 40.60
N PHE A 10 -51.06 23.13 41.41
CA PHE A 10 -49.71 22.76 40.97
C PHE A 10 -49.53 21.24 41.11
N ALA A 11 -49.42 20.53 40.00
CA ALA A 11 -49.03 19.12 39.98
C ALA A 11 -47.50 19.01 40.12
N TYR A 12 -47.04 18.42 41.21
CA TYR A 12 -45.63 18.07 41.42
C TYR A 12 -45.31 16.77 40.68
N PHE A 13 -44.58 16.85 39.57
CA PHE A 13 -43.96 15.69 38.94
C PHE A 13 -42.60 15.46 39.59
N SER A 14 -42.41 14.30 40.24
CA SER A 14 -41.07 13.90 40.71
C SER A 14 -40.22 13.52 39.50
N PHE A 15 -39.27 14.37 39.13
CA PHE A 15 -38.23 14.00 38.19
C PHE A 15 -37.31 12.99 38.87
N ILE A 16 -37.41 11.72 38.47
CA ILE A 16 -36.40 10.71 38.81
C ILE A 16 -35.24 10.93 37.83
N PRO A 17 -34.06 11.37 38.28
CA PRO A 17 -32.91 11.44 37.40
C PRO A 17 -32.50 10.00 37.03
N VAL A 18 -32.79 9.61 35.78
CA VAL A 18 -32.24 8.39 35.20
C VAL A 18 -30.77 8.67 34.89
N SER A 19 -29.89 8.16 35.75
CA SER A 19 -28.45 8.14 35.52
C SER A 19 -28.16 7.12 34.42
N PHE A 20 -27.96 7.57 33.18
CA PHE A 20 -27.35 6.76 32.15
C PHE A 20 -25.86 6.60 32.50
N GLN A 21 -25.52 5.44 33.03
CA GLN A 21 -24.14 5.04 33.27
C GLN A 21 -23.60 4.50 31.95
N THR A 22 -22.96 5.34 31.15
CA THR A 22 -22.14 4.87 30.02
C THR A 22 -20.94 4.15 30.63
N SER A 23 -20.95 2.82 30.60
CA SER A 23 -19.72 2.05 30.82
C SER A 23 -18.76 2.42 29.71
N VAL A 24 -17.72 3.20 30.04
CA VAL A 24 -16.55 3.32 29.18
C VAL A 24 -15.96 1.91 29.16
N GLU A 25 -16.11 1.19 28.06
CA GLU A 25 -15.42 -0.09 27.90
C GLU A 25 -13.93 0.22 27.88
N GLU A 26 -13.21 -0.30 28.87
CA GLU A 26 -11.80 -0.03 29.06
C GLU A 26 -11.03 -0.76 27.96
N ALA A 27 -10.17 -0.04 27.22
CA ALA A 27 -9.43 -0.62 26.10
C ALA A 27 -8.66 -1.88 26.49
N CYS A 28 -8.64 -2.88 25.61
CA CYS A 28 -7.91 -4.13 25.83
C CYS A 28 -6.43 -3.94 25.52
N ILE A 29 -5.60 -3.96 26.56
CA ILE A 29 -4.15 -3.82 26.42
C ILE A 29 -3.52 -5.20 26.21
N VAL A 30 -2.79 -5.34 25.11
CA VAL A 30 -1.97 -6.50 24.75
C VAL A 30 -0.51 -6.15 25.07
N LYS A 31 0.13 -6.95 25.93
CA LYS A 31 1.54 -6.75 26.30
C LYS A 31 2.44 -7.89 25.85
N GLU A 32 1.86 -9.04 25.54
CA GLU A 32 2.58 -10.22 25.08
C GLU A 32 1.99 -10.71 23.76
N PHE A 33 2.85 -11.23 22.87
CA PHE A 33 2.44 -11.65 21.52
C PHE A 33 1.36 -12.73 21.55
N GLU A 34 1.41 -13.62 22.53
CA GLU A 34 0.46 -14.73 22.70
C GLU A 34 -0.97 -14.27 23.01
N GLU A 35 -1.14 -13.05 23.52
CA GLU A 35 -2.44 -12.47 23.87
C GLU A 35 -3.18 -11.95 22.63
N VAL A 36 -2.45 -11.59 21.57
CA VAL A 36 -2.98 -10.90 20.37
C VAL A 36 -4.21 -11.60 19.83
N ASN A 37 -4.11 -12.90 19.53
CA ASN A 37 -5.19 -13.66 18.90
C ASN A 37 -6.46 -13.71 19.77
N ASN A 38 -6.32 -13.75 21.09
CA ASN A 38 -7.48 -13.75 21.97
C ASN A 38 -8.12 -12.36 22.02
N VAL A 39 -7.31 -11.30 22.08
CA VAL A 39 -7.81 -9.92 22.22
C VAL A 39 -8.49 -9.43 20.93
N ILE A 40 -7.88 -9.63 19.75
CA ILE A 40 -8.45 -9.15 18.48
C ILE A 40 -9.81 -9.79 18.14
N ASN A 41 -10.14 -10.93 18.74
CA ASN A 41 -11.41 -11.64 18.53
C ASN A 41 -12.52 -11.22 19.52
N ASN A 42 -12.19 -10.52 20.60
CA ASN A 42 -13.11 -10.26 21.70
C ASN A 42 -13.18 -8.77 22.10
N CYS A 43 -12.44 -7.90 21.42
CA CYS A 43 -12.34 -6.50 21.78
C CYS A 43 -12.28 -5.61 20.53
N GLU A 44 -12.95 -4.46 20.59
CA GLU A 44 -12.97 -3.49 19.49
C GLU A 44 -12.03 -2.30 19.75
N ASP A 45 -11.66 -2.00 21.00
CA ASP A 45 -10.65 -0.98 21.34
C ASP A 45 -9.40 -1.65 21.90
N ILE A 46 -8.35 -1.73 21.07
CA ILE A 46 -7.16 -2.55 21.31
C ILE A 46 -5.92 -1.67 21.38
N ILE A 47 -5.08 -1.89 22.39
CA ILE A 47 -3.78 -1.25 22.53
C ILE A 47 -2.69 -2.32 22.49
N LEU A 48 -1.78 -2.24 21.53
CA LEU A 48 -0.55 -3.03 21.53
C LEU A 48 0.54 -2.23 22.24
N ASP A 49 1.01 -2.73 23.38
CA ASP A 49 1.90 -1.99 24.30
C ASP A 49 3.24 -2.73 24.45
N ASN A 50 4.26 -2.23 23.77
CA ASN A 50 5.64 -2.74 23.81
C ASN A 50 5.82 -4.22 23.37
N LEU A 51 5.16 -4.63 22.29
CA LEU A 51 5.25 -6.00 21.78
C LEU A 51 6.62 -6.34 21.16
N ASP A 52 7.21 -7.47 21.56
CA ASP A 52 8.37 -8.07 20.89
C ASP A 52 7.95 -9.38 20.20
N ILE A 53 7.99 -9.37 18.86
CA ILE A 53 7.50 -10.48 18.04
C ILE A 53 8.65 -11.48 17.81
N PRO A 54 8.45 -12.79 18.10
CA PRO A 54 9.47 -13.80 17.87
C PRO A 54 9.89 -13.90 16.39
N GLY A 55 11.14 -14.30 16.17
CA GLY A 55 11.70 -14.40 14.84
C GLY A 55 11.08 -15.57 14.06
N GLY A 56 10.50 -15.26 12.91
CA GLY A 56 9.86 -16.25 12.03
C GLY A 56 8.35 -16.34 12.23
N ASP A 57 7.81 -15.68 13.26
CA ASP A 57 6.39 -15.48 13.46
C ASP A 57 5.91 -14.19 12.79
N GLN A 58 4.62 -14.17 12.46
CA GLN A 58 3.94 -13.03 11.88
C GLN A 58 2.96 -12.42 12.89
N LEU A 59 2.97 -11.10 13.03
CA LEU A 59 1.91 -10.38 13.74
C LEU A 59 0.69 -10.21 12.81
N ILE A 60 -0.36 -10.99 13.06
CA ILE A 60 -1.60 -10.97 12.26
C ILE A 60 -2.71 -10.28 13.05
N LEU A 61 -3.21 -9.17 12.53
CA LEU A 61 -4.21 -8.31 13.16
C LEU A 61 -5.44 -8.22 12.25
N ASN A 62 -6.29 -9.25 12.33
CA ASN A 62 -7.57 -9.30 11.63
C ASN A 62 -8.65 -8.67 12.51
N LEU A 63 -8.84 -7.36 12.37
CA LEU A 63 -9.69 -6.57 13.25
C LEU A 63 -11.17 -6.72 12.87
N SER A 64 -12.04 -6.80 13.88
CA SER A 64 -13.49 -6.76 13.67
C SER A 64 -13.93 -5.38 13.16
N GLU A 65 -15.08 -5.35 12.47
CA GLU A 65 -15.62 -4.11 11.92
C GLU A 65 -15.84 -3.05 13.01
N GLY A 66 -15.42 -1.81 12.76
CA GLY A 66 -15.55 -0.73 13.74
C GLY A 66 -14.38 -0.61 14.73
N SER A 67 -13.45 -1.57 14.74
CA SER A 67 -12.36 -1.60 15.71
C SER A 67 -11.40 -0.40 15.62
N THR A 68 -10.90 0.02 16.77
CA THR A 68 -9.75 0.90 16.93
C THR A 68 -8.54 0.11 17.44
N LEU A 69 -7.43 0.18 16.73
CA LEU A 69 -6.13 -0.36 17.12
C LEU A 69 -5.17 0.79 17.41
N THR A 70 -4.50 0.75 18.55
CA THR A 70 -3.52 1.75 18.98
C THR A 70 -2.16 1.11 19.24
N PHE A 71 -1.10 1.59 18.60
CA PHE A 71 0.29 1.24 18.89
C PHE A 71 0.84 2.17 19.97
N ARG A 72 1.32 1.58 21.07
CA ARG A 72 1.98 2.25 22.20
C ARG A 72 3.37 1.66 22.43
N GLY A 73 4.34 2.53 22.74
CA GLY A 73 5.72 2.10 22.98
C GLY A 73 6.39 1.52 21.73
N ASN A 74 7.25 0.52 21.91
CA ASN A 74 8.01 -0.08 20.81
C ASN A 74 7.45 -1.46 20.42
N THR A 75 6.95 -1.60 19.19
CA THR A 75 6.66 -2.91 18.60
C THR A 75 7.84 -3.34 17.73
N SER A 76 8.51 -4.43 18.08
CA SER A 76 9.73 -4.88 17.38
C SER A 76 9.68 -6.33 16.93
N PHE A 77 10.54 -6.68 15.96
CA PHE A 77 10.58 -8.01 15.35
C PHE A 77 11.97 -8.64 15.47
N ASN A 78 12.01 -9.89 15.94
CA ASN A 78 13.26 -10.63 16.06
C ASN A 78 13.70 -11.24 14.72
N PHE A 79 15.01 -11.45 14.57
CA PHE A 79 15.61 -11.87 13.30
C PHE A 79 15.14 -13.28 12.88
N TYR A 80 14.76 -13.39 11.62
CA TYR A 80 14.57 -14.65 10.90
C TYR A 80 14.74 -14.42 9.41
N GLU A 81 15.35 -15.37 8.70
CA GLU A 81 15.61 -15.23 7.26
C GLU A 81 14.41 -15.73 6.43
N TRP A 82 13.56 -14.81 6.00
CA TRP A 82 12.35 -15.06 5.21
C TRP A 82 11.90 -13.78 4.50
N THR A 83 10.85 -13.88 3.68
CA THR A 83 10.31 -12.76 2.89
C THR A 83 9.13 -12.05 3.57
N GLY A 84 8.68 -12.54 4.74
CA GLY A 84 7.59 -11.94 5.49
C GLY A 84 6.23 -12.00 4.77
N PRO A 85 5.31 -11.04 5.04
CA PRO A 85 5.54 -9.82 5.84
C PRO A 85 5.66 -10.07 7.34
N LEU A 86 6.31 -9.15 8.07
CA LEU A 86 6.41 -9.19 9.54
C LEU A 86 5.06 -8.96 10.23
N MET A 87 4.23 -8.07 9.66
CA MET A 87 2.92 -7.74 10.20
C MET A 87 1.87 -7.61 9.07
N THR A 88 0.65 -8.06 9.35
CA THR A 88 -0.52 -7.83 8.50
C THR A 88 -1.65 -7.21 9.32
N ILE A 89 -2.23 -6.12 8.84
CA ILE A 89 -3.42 -5.49 9.41
C ILE A 89 -4.55 -5.57 8.37
N SER A 90 -5.68 -6.13 8.78
CA SER A 90 -6.88 -6.21 7.94
C SER A 90 -8.15 -5.85 8.70
N GLY A 91 -9.18 -5.39 7.99
CA GLY A 91 -10.46 -5.03 8.58
C GLY A 91 -11.30 -4.09 7.71
N ASN A 92 -12.55 -3.88 8.11
CA ASN A 92 -13.47 -2.92 7.50
C ASN A 92 -13.90 -1.88 8.53
N ASN A 93 -14.03 -0.61 8.13
CA ASN A 93 -14.46 0.47 9.04
C ASN A 93 -13.58 0.56 10.31
N ILE A 94 -12.26 0.47 10.15
CA ILE A 94 -11.30 0.44 11.27
C ILE A 94 -10.50 1.73 11.39
N LYS A 95 -10.00 1.99 12.60
CA LYS A 95 -9.04 3.06 12.86
C LYS A 95 -7.75 2.46 13.43
N VAL A 96 -6.61 2.88 12.91
CA VAL A 96 -5.29 2.46 13.40
C VAL A 96 -4.50 3.71 13.78
N ILE A 97 -4.01 3.76 15.01
CA ILE A 97 -3.42 4.96 15.61
C ILE A 97 -2.02 4.63 16.12
N GLY A 98 -1.04 5.48 15.84
CA GLY A 98 0.22 5.52 16.58
C GLY A 98 0.13 6.58 17.67
N GLU A 99 0.32 6.19 18.94
CA GLU A 99 0.52 7.18 19.99
C GLU A 99 1.79 8.00 19.75
N LYS A 100 1.84 9.19 20.36
CA LYS A 100 3.05 9.99 20.36
C LYS A 100 4.22 9.16 20.92
N ASP A 101 5.34 9.17 20.22
CA ASP A 101 6.56 8.43 20.55
C ASP A 101 6.46 6.89 20.41
N SER A 102 5.31 6.34 19.98
CA SER A 102 5.26 4.92 19.62
C SER A 102 6.01 4.67 18.33
N VAL A 103 6.57 3.47 18.18
CA VAL A 103 7.36 3.08 17.00
C VAL A 103 7.14 1.61 16.66
N ILE A 104 7.02 1.33 15.37
CA ILE A 104 7.14 -0.01 14.80
C ILE A 104 8.58 -0.13 14.30
N ASP A 105 9.41 -0.85 15.05
CA ASP A 105 10.83 -1.05 14.79
C ASP A 105 11.06 -2.36 14.00
N GLY A 106 11.30 -2.21 12.70
CA GLY A 106 11.59 -3.33 11.81
C GLY A 106 12.96 -3.96 12.05
N ARG A 107 13.85 -3.30 12.80
CA ARG A 107 15.25 -3.73 13.06
C ARG A 107 16.02 -4.12 11.79
N GLY A 108 15.81 -3.35 10.72
CA GLY A 108 16.39 -3.55 9.39
C GLY A 108 17.90 -3.85 9.34
N PRO A 109 18.76 -3.24 10.19
CA PRO A 109 20.19 -3.58 10.25
C PRO A 109 20.50 -5.07 10.45
N LEU A 110 19.57 -5.86 10.99
CA LEU A 110 19.74 -7.31 11.11
C LEU A 110 19.70 -8.04 9.75
N TRP A 111 19.11 -7.44 8.72
CA TRP A 111 18.98 -8.02 7.37
C TRP A 111 19.80 -7.32 6.31
N TRP A 112 20.04 -6.01 6.42
CA TRP A 112 20.66 -5.22 5.36
C TRP A 112 22.04 -5.75 4.94
N ASP A 113 22.27 -5.75 3.63
CA ASP A 113 23.45 -6.30 2.97
C ASP A 113 23.83 -5.52 1.70
N GLY A 114 23.31 -4.30 1.55
CA GLY A 114 23.54 -3.43 0.39
C GLY A 114 22.89 -3.89 -0.92
N GLN A 115 22.17 -5.02 -0.92
CA GLN A 115 21.67 -5.65 -2.15
C GLN A 115 20.15 -5.72 -2.24
N GLY A 116 19.42 -5.24 -1.22
CA GLY A 116 17.97 -5.18 -1.24
C GLY A 116 17.35 -6.55 -1.52
N THR A 117 16.52 -6.63 -2.56
CA THR A 117 15.84 -7.88 -2.98
C THR A 117 16.73 -8.86 -3.75
N TRP A 118 17.94 -8.47 -4.14
CA TRP A 118 18.90 -9.33 -4.86
C TRP A 118 19.87 -10.09 -3.94
N GLY A 119 19.87 -9.78 -2.64
CA GLY A 119 20.73 -10.39 -1.63
C GLY A 119 20.06 -11.49 -0.80
N SER A 120 20.33 -11.49 0.51
CA SER A 120 19.67 -12.35 1.50
C SER A 120 18.15 -12.15 1.51
N LYS A 121 17.39 -13.14 2.03
CA LYS A 121 15.95 -12.96 2.19
C LYS A 121 15.67 -11.95 3.30
N LYS A 122 14.88 -10.93 2.98
CA LYS A 122 14.49 -9.86 3.91
C LYS A 122 12.98 -9.76 3.92
N PRO A 123 12.35 -9.66 5.10
CA PRO A 123 10.92 -9.55 5.15
C PRO A 123 10.47 -8.14 4.78
N ARG A 124 9.33 -8.05 4.11
CA ARG A 124 8.57 -6.79 4.02
C ARG A 124 7.97 -6.51 5.41
N LEU A 125 7.86 -5.24 5.82
CA LEU A 125 7.44 -4.93 7.19
C LEU A 125 5.92 -5.08 7.37
N LEU A 126 5.12 -4.19 6.80
CA LEU A 126 3.68 -4.11 7.03
C LEU A 126 2.88 -4.38 5.75
N LYS A 127 1.89 -5.28 5.84
CA LYS A 127 0.82 -5.43 4.84
C LYS A 127 -0.48 -4.83 5.38
N ILE A 128 -1.06 -3.91 4.63
CA ILE A 128 -2.40 -3.35 4.88
C ILE A 128 -3.37 -3.99 3.88
N GLN A 129 -4.49 -4.51 4.37
CA GLN A 129 -5.59 -5.06 3.57
C GLN A 129 -6.95 -4.63 4.14
N VAL A 130 -7.46 -3.47 3.73
CA VAL A 130 -8.56 -2.80 4.44
C VAL A 130 -9.62 -2.20 3.52
N THR A 131 -10.80 -1.95 4.05
CA THR A 131 -11.84 -1.12 3.41
C THR A 131 -12.37 -0.12 4.42
N ASN A 132 -12.60 1.13 4.01
CA ASN A 132 -13.08 2.21 4.89
C ASN A 132 -12.20 2.35 6.15
N ALA A 133 -10.95 2.80 5.99
CA ALA A 133 -10.01 2.81 7.11
C ALA A 133 -9.26 4.14 7.25
N VAL A 134 -8.84 4.44 8.48
CA VAL A 134 -7.96 5.57 8.78
C VAL A 134 -6.76 5.09 9.55
N PHE A 135 -5.57 5.32 9.01
CA PHE A 135 -4.30 5.12 9.69
C PHE A 135 -3.69 6.49 10.02
N ASP A 136 -3.47 6.78 11.29
CA ASP A 136 -3.07 8.11 11.78
C ASP A 136 -1.86 8.01 12.73
N GLY A 137 -0.79 8.74 12.42
CA GLY A 137 0.35 8.89 13.34
C GLY A 137 1.27 7.68 13.46
N ILE A 138 1.30 6.79 12.47
CA ILE A 138 2.16 5.60 12.51
C ILE A 138 3.62 5.99 12.28
N ASN A 139 4.50 5.62 13.23
CA ASN A 139 5.94 5.79 13.10
C ASN A 139 6.61 4.45 12.82
N ILE A 140 7.37 4.36 11.73
CA ILE A 140 8.13 3.18 11.35
C ILE A 140 9.62 3.52 11.41
N LYS A 141 10.40 2.62 12.02
CA LYS A 141 11.86 2.68 12.04
C LYS A 141 12.44 1.46 11.35
N ASP A 142 13.45 1.69 10.50
CA ASP A 142 14.34 0.67 9.93
C ASP A 142 13.61 -0.58 9.39
N CYS A 143 12.78 -0.44 8.36
CA CYS A 143 12.20 -1.63 7.72
C CYS A 143 13.29 -2.49 7.04
N PRO A 144 13.22 -3.84 7.11
CA PRO A 144 14.24 -4.71 6.50
C PRO A 144 14.30 -4.68 4.96
N SER A 145 13.16 -4.41 4.34
CA SER A 145 12.98 -4.13 2.90
C SER A 145 11.82 -3.15 2.75
N LEU A 146 10.89 -3.35 1.82
CA LEU A 146 9.68 -2.54 1.64
C LEU A 146 8.92 -2.34 2.96
N CYS A 147 8.62 -1.09 3.30
CA CYS A 147 8.01 -0.69 4.58
C CYS A 147 6.51 -1.01 4.66
N ALA A 148 5.68 -0.46 3.77
CA ALA A 148 4.25 -0.76 3.77
C ALA A 148 3.71 -1.13 2.38
N MET A 149 3.15 -2.34 2.27
CA MET A 149 2.30 -2.74 1.15
C MET A 149 0.87 -2.30 1.44
N VAL A 150 0.36 -1.39 0.62
CA VAL A 150 -0.94 -0.74 0.80
C VAL A 150 -1.95 -1.35 -0.17
N ASN A 151 -2.97 -2.00 0.39
CA ASN A 151 -4.12 -2.50 -0.33
C ASN A 151 -5.38 -2.04 0.41
N GLY A 152 -6.06 -1.05 -0.12
CA GLY A 152 -7.35 -0.70 0.45
C GLY A 152 -8.17 0.32 -0.30
N ASP A 153 -9.46 0.25 -0.06
CA ASP A 153 -10.46 1.14 -0.65
C ASP A 153 -11.03 2.07 0.40
N ASN A 154 -11.24 3.35 0.05
CA ASN A 154 -11.65 4.41 0.98
C ASN A 154 -10.70 4.48 2.20
N LEU A 155 -9.41 4.64 1.93
CA LEU A 155 -8.35 4.60 2.92
C LEU A 155 -7.72 5.99 3.09
N VAL A 156 -7.57 6.45 4.32
CA VAL A 156 -6.77 7.64 4.66
C VAL A 156 -5.55 7.21 5.46
N ILE A 157 -4.36 7.51 4.93
CA ILE A 157 -3.07 7.38 5.60
C ILE A 157 -2.60 8.79 5.91
N LYS A 158 -2.41 9.13 7.18
CA LYS A 158 -2.00 10.49 7.54
C LYS A 158 -1.05 10.59 8.71
N ASN A 159 -0.22 11.62 8.69
CA ASN A 159 0.74 11.93 9.75
C ASN A 159 1.73 10.79 10.02
N TRP A 160 2.07 9.98 9.01
CA TRP A 160 3.06 8.92 9.16
C TRP A 160 4.49 9.47 9.14
N PHE A 161 5.36 8.83 9.91
CA PHE A 161 6.79 9.10 9.91
C PHE A 161 7.56 7.80 9.67
N ILE A 162 8.19 7.66 8.51
CA ILE A 162 9.05 6.51 8.19
C ILE A 162 10.50 6.98 8.20
N ASN A 163 11.32 6.39 9.06
CA ASN A 163 12.72 6.75 9.22
C ASN A 163 13.64 5.55 9.07
N ILE A 164 14.45 5.56 8.01
CA ILE A 164 15.44 4.53 7.68
C ILE A 164 16.80 5.19 7.42
N LEU A 165 17.09 6.35 8.03
CA LEU A 165 18.36 7.05 7.85
C LEU A 165 19.57 6.22 8.29
N GLU A 166 19.40 5.24 9.19
CA GLU A 166 20.47 4.30 9.55
C GLU A 166 20.90 3.42 8.37
N GLY A 167 20.06 3.30 7.34
CA GLY A 167 20.30 2.54 6.13
C GLY A 167 21.06 3.29 5.03
N ASP A 168 21.38 4.57 5.19
CA ASP A 168 22.06 5.35 4.16
C ASP A 168 23.52 4.90 3.94
N GLU A 169 23.99 4.96 2.69
CA GLU A 169 25.42 4.79 2.38
C GLU A 169 26.26 5.84 3.14
N GLY A 170 27.29 5.39 3.86
CA GLY A 170 28.12 6.24 4.71
C GLY A 170 27.59 6.46 6.13
N VAL A 171 26.34 6.04 6.42
CA VAL A 171 25.80 5.93 7.78
C VAL A 171 25.85 4.47 8.23
N ALA A 172 25.32 3.56 7.42
CA ALA A 172 25.37 2.13 7.66
C ALA A 172 26.83 1.61 7.56
N PRO A 173 27.15 0.47 8.22
CA PRO A 173 28.43 -0.20 8.00
C PRO A 173 28.66 -0.53 6.51
N GLU A 174 29.91 -0.66 6.11
CA GLU A 174 30.28 -0.96 4.72
C GLU A 174 29.55 -2.21 4.20
N ASN A 175 28.91 -2.12 3.04
CA ASN A 175 28.09 -3.16 2.43
C ASN A 175 26.89 -3.64 3.30
N LYS A 176 26.44 -2.81 4.24
CA LYS A 176 25.28 -3.06 5.12
C LYS A 176 24.24 -1.94 5.07
N PHE A 177 24.29 -1.11 4.04
CA PHE A 177 23.25 -0.12 3.76
C PHE A 177 21.95 -0.79 3.31
N ALA A 178 20.85 -0.07 3.46
CA ALA A 178 19.52 -0.51 3.08
C ALA A 178 19.26 -0.25 1.59
N HIS A 179 18.39 -1.07 1.00
CA HIS A 179 18.00 -0.96 -0.42
C HIS A 179 16.62 -1.60 -0.60
N ASN A 180 15.80 -1.12 -1.56
CA ASN A 180 14.41 -1.54 -1.77
C ASN A 180 13.55 -1.37 -0.52
N THR A 181 13.74 -0.25 0.16
CA THR A 181 13.00 0.15 1.35
C THR A 181 11.88 1.12 0.99
N ASP A 182 11.07 0.79 -0.03
CA ASP A 182 9.98 1.65 -0.49
C ASP A 182 9.07 2.01 0.70
N GLY A 183 8.68 3.27 0.81
CA GLY A 183 7.89 3.77 1.94
C GLY A 183 6.47 3.22 1.93
N LEU A 184 5.65 3.74 1.01
CA LEU A 184 4.28 3.30 0.77
C LEU A 184 4.16 2.73 -0.64
N HIS A 185 3.98 1.41 -0.75
CA HIS A 185 3.82 0.72 -2.02
C HIS A 185 2.37 0.27 -2.18
N LEU A 186 1.60 0.94 -3.02
CA LEU A 186 0.24 0.52 -3.37
C LEU A 186 0.34 -0.63 -4.36
N GLU A 187 0.01 -1.85 -3.92
CA GLU A 187 0.18 -3.04 -4.76
C GLU A 187 -0.91 -3.11 -5.85
N HIS A 188 -0.57 -3.75 -6.96
CA HIS A 188 -1.45 -3.86 -8.12
C HIS A 188 -2.44 -5.03 -8.03
N TYR A 189 -2.14 -6.07 -7.25
CA TYR A 189 -2.96 -7.28 -7.15
C TYR A 189 -4.27 -7.07 -6.39
N TYR A 190 -4.39 -5.96 -5.67
CA TYR A 190 -5.54 -5.64 -4.83
C TYR A 190 -6.08 -4.25 -5.16
N SER A 191 -7.35 -4.03 -4.83
CA SER A 191 -7.98 -2.74 -5.06
C SER A 191 -7.33 -1.64 -4.23
N ASN A 192 -7.17 -0.49 -4.87
CA ASN A 192 -6.67 0.74 -4.29
C ASN A 192 -7.49 1.91 -4.87
N GLU A 193 -8.75 2.02 -4.43
CA GLU A 193 -9.69 3.06 -4.82
C GLU A 193 -9.89 4.09 -3.70
N ASN A 194 -9.84 5.38 -4.04
CA ASN A 194 -10.04 6.47 -3.08
C ASN A 194 -9.07 6.39 -1.86
N VAL A 195 -7.78 6.25 -2.15
CA VAL A 195 -6.70 6.31 -1.16
C VAL A 195 -6.18 7.74 -1.04
N THR A 196 -6.15 8.29 0.17
CA THR A 196 -5.57 9.60 0.49
C THR A 196 -4.34 9.42 1.37
N ILE A 197 -3.22 10.00 0.97
CA ILE A 197 -1.98 10.05 1.75
C ILE A 197 -1.67 11.52 2.05
N GLU A 198 -1.64 11.92 3.33
CA GLU A 198 -1.43 13.32 3.71
C GLU A 198 -0.49 13.49 4.91
N ASN A 199 0.33 14.54 4.90
CA ASN A 199 1.23 14.90 6.00
C ASN A 199 2.21 13.80 6.43
N CYS A 200 2.61 12.93 5.49
CA CYS A 200 3.62 11.90 5.75
C CYS A 200 5.04 12.42 5.47
N VAL A 201 6.01 11.94 6.24
CA VAL A 201 7.45 12.18 6.02
C VAL A 201 8.16 10.83 5.95
N ILE A 202 8.95 10.63 4.89
CA ILE A 202 9.60 9.35 4.59
C ILE A 202 11.08 9.62 4.28
N TYR A 203 11.96 8.98 5.03
CA TYR A 203 13.40 8.93 4.78
C TYR A 203 13.80 7.47 4.51
N ASN A 204 14.17 7.18 3.27
CA ASN A 204 14.49 5.83 2.79
C ASN A 204 15.47 5.86 1.60
N GLN A 205 15.81 4.68 1.07
CA GLN A 205 16.79 4.50 -0.01
C GLN A 205 16.16 4.07 -1.35
N ASP A 206 14.84 4.15 -1.47
CA ASP A 206 14.09 3.75 -2.69
C ASP A 206 12.84 4.63 -2.84
N ASP A 207 11.83 4.18 -3.57
CA ASP A 207 10.60 4.95 -3.79
C ASP A 207 9.93 5.41 -2.49
N CYS A 208 9.71 6.71 -2.35
CA CYS A 208 8.96 7.28 -1.21
C CYS A 208 7.51 6.76 -1.22
N ILE A 209 6.85 6.84 -2.38
CA ILE A 209 5.55 6.25 -2.65
C ILE A 209 5.61 5.61 -4.04
N ALA A 210 5.34 4.31 -4.11
CA ALA A 210 5.20 3.58 -5.37
C ALA A 210 3.72 3.23 -5.57
N ILE A 211 3.14 3.65 -6.70
CA ILE A 211 1.77 3.28 -7.08
C ILE A 211 1.87 2.28 -8.21
N ALA A 212 1.88 0.99 -7.87
CA ALA A 212 1.88 -0.07 -8.85
C ALA A 212 0.45 -0.22 -9.41
N ARG A 213 0.24 0.30 -10.62
CA ARG A 213 -0.97 0.08 -11.41
C ARG A 213 -0.49 -0.64 -12.65
N ASP A 214 -0.53 -1.97 -12.64
CA ASP A 214 -0.02 -2.73 -13.76
C ASP A 214 -0.61 -2.28 -15.10
N ALA A 215 0.21 -2.44 -16.13
CA ALA A 215 -0.25 -2.44 -17.49
C ALA A 215 -1.20 -3.63 -17.71
N LYS A 216 -2.53 -3.38 -17.63
CA LYS A 216 -3.55 -4.41 -17.81
C LYS A 216 -3.60 -4.94 -19.25
N ASN A 217 -3.54 -4.03 -20.22
CA ASN A 217 -3.74 -4.37 -21.63
C ASN A 217 -2.42 -4.42 -22.41
N TYR A 218 -1.55 -3.42 -22.21
CA TYR A 218 -0.31 -3.28 -22.96
C TYR A 218 0.82 -2.72 -22.08
N GLY A 219 1.99 -3.33 -22.12
CA GLY A 219 3.19 -2.77 -21.46
C GLY A 219 3.78 -1.62 -22.27
N ILE A 220 4.02 -1.88 -23.55
CA ILE A 220 4.33 -0.87 -24.57
C ILE A 220 3.29 -1.02 -25.70
N SER A 221 2.67 0.08 -26.12
CA SER A 221 1.75 0.12 -27.27
C SER A 221 2.16 1.24 -28.23
N VAL A 222 2.37 0.91 -29.51
CA VAL A 222 2.56 1.87 -30.60
C VAL A 222 1.65 1.48 -31.75
N GLU A 223 0.64 2.29 -32.08
CA GLU A 223 -0.36 1.96 -33.09
C GLU A 223 -0.70 3.14 -34.01
N GLN A 224 -0.91 2.86 -35.30
CA GLN A 224 -1.23 3.86 -36.34
C GLN A 224 -2.71 3.84 -36.78
N ASN A 225 -3.61 3.33 -35.93
CA ASN A 225 -5.03 3.16 -36.25
C ASN A 225 -5.99 3.76 -35.20
N TYR A 226 -5.51 4.59 -34.29
CA TYR A 226 -6.33 5.18 -33.24
C TYR A 226 -7.36 6.19 -33.79
N LEU A 227 -8.66 5.94 -33.59
CA LEU A 227 -9.74 6.76 -34.14
C LEU A 227 -10.44 7.66 -33.11
N ASN A 228 -10.17 7.50 -31.81
CA ASN A 228 -10.79 8.25 -30.71
C ASN A 228 -12.33 8.31 -30.79
N LEU A 229 -12.99 7.17 -30.98
CA LEU A 229 -14.44 7.09 -31.18
C LEU A 229 -15.20 6.95 -29.85
N PRO A 230 -16.49 7.33 -29.81
CA PRO A 230 -17.34 7.13 -28.62
C PRO A 230 -17.39 5.68 -28.15
N ALA A 231 -17.58 5.48 -26.85
CA ALA A 231 -17.69 4.16 -26.23
C ALA A 231 -18.76 3.29 -26.93
N GLY A 232 -18.40 2.04 -27.23
CA GLY A 232 -19.28 1.06 -27.91
C GLY A 232 -19.16 1.01 -29.44
N GLN A 233 -18.31 1.85 -30.05
CA GLN A 233 -17.94 1.73 -31.46
C GLN A 233 -16.65 0.89 -31.61
N PRO A 234 -16.47 0.16 -32.73
CA PRO A 234 -15.19 -0.48 -33.05
C PRO A 234 -14.08 0.58 -33.06
N GLN A 235 -13.10 0.45 -32.18
CA GLN A 235 -12.05 1.46 -31.97
C GLN A 235 -10.91 1.36 -33.00
N ASP A 236 -10.81 0.22 -33.70
CA ASP A 236 -9.64 -0.14 -34.48
C ASP A 236 -9.94 -0.06 -35.99
N GLY A 237 -9.45 0.99 -36.64
CA GLY A 237 -9.36 1.05 -38.11
C GLY A 237 -8.17 0.25 -38.65
N PRO A 238 -7.99 0.13 -39.98
CA PRO A 238 -6.70 -0.28 -40.52
C PRO A 238 -5.65 0.81 -40.21
N PRO A 239 -4.38 0.44 -39.92
CA PRO A 239 -3.35 1.44 -39.71
C PRO A 239 -3.10 2.25 -40.98
N SER A 240 -2.75 3.52 -40.83
CA SER A 240 -2.41 4.42 -41.95
C SER A 240 -1.05 5.09 -41.75
N ASN A 241 -0.27 5.20 -42.82
CA ASN A 241 1.08 5.77 -42.81
C ASN A 241 1.10 7.31 -42.96
N HIS A 242 -0.04 8.00 -42.83
CA HIS A 242 -0.10 9.46 -42.90
C HIS A 242 0.67 10.17 -41.75
N ILE A 243 0.95 9.45 -40.67
CA ILE A 243 1.72 9.92 -39.52
C ILE A 243 2.91 8.97 -39.33
N PRO A 244 4.01 9.16 -40.08
CA PRO A 244 5.17 8.27 -39.97
C PRO A 244 5.82 8.39 -38.58
N ILE A 245 6.15 7.26 -37.97
CA ILE A 245 6.86 7.17 -36.69
C ILE A 245 8.29 6.71 -36.97
N TYR A 246 9.24 7.64 -36.91
CA TYR A 246 10.64 7.34 -37.22
C TYR A 246 11.60 7.89 -36.18
N ASN A 247 12.79 7.29 -36.09
CA ASN A 247 13.82 7.64 -35.12
C ASN A 247 13.33 7.60 -33.65
N LEU A 248 12.44 6.65 -33.35
CA LEU A 248 11.96 6.40 -31.99
C LEU A 248 13.00 5.58 -31.23
N SER A 249 13.45 6.07 -30.08
CA SER A 249 14.41 5.36 -29.23
C SER A 249 13.78 4.90 -27.93
N MET A 250 13.82 3.60 -27.68
CA MET A 250 13.41 2.95 -26.45
C MET A 250 14.61 2.19 -25.88
N GLN A 251 15.11 2.62 -24.72
CA GLN A 251 16.32 2.08 -24.10
C GLN A 251 16.12 1.84 -22.61
N ASN A 252 16.51 0.67 -22.12
CA ASN A 252 16.45 0.29 -20.69
C ASN A 252 15.03 0.35 -20.09
N ILE A 253 14.04 -0.19 -20.80
CA ILE A 253 12.64 -0.21 -20.34
C ILE A 253 12.31 -1.60 -19.78
N TYR A 254 11.94 -1.67 -18.50
CA TYR A 254 11.61 -2.93 -17.81
C TYR A 254 10.24 -2.83 -17.16
N GLY A 255 9.52 -3.95 -17.06
CA GLY A 255 8.22 -3.98 -16.40
C GLY A 255 7.49 -5.31 -16.57
N ASN A 256 6.23 -5.34 -16.13
CA ASN A 256 5.35 -6.49 -16.27
C ASN A 256 3.95 -6.04 -16.74
N VAL A 257 3.24 -6.92 -17.44
CA VAL A 257 1.80 -6.80 -17.73
C VAL A 257 1.01 -7.85 -16.95
N LEU A 258 -0.25 -7.55 -16.65
CA LEU A 258 -1.17 -8.53 -16.05
C LEU A 258 -1.44 -9.72 -16.97
N SER A 259 -1.97 -10.79 -16.39
CA SER A 259 -2.50 -11.95 -17.12
C SER A 259 -3.42 -11.54 -18.26
N GLY A 260 -3.08 -11.95 -19.49
CA GLY A 260 -3.82 -11.61 -20.71
C GLY A 260 -3.45 -10.27 -21.35
N GLY A 261 -2.59 -9.46 -20.72
CA GLY A 261 -1.98 -8.28 -21.32
C GLY A 261 -0.89 -8.65 -22.33
N ILE A 262 -0.65 -7.74 -23.28
CA ILE A 262 0.38 -7.89 -24.31
C ILE A 262 1.61 -7.08 -23.88
N PRO A 263 2.78 -7.72 -23.66
CA PRO A 263 3.96 -6.99 -23.18
C PRO A 263 4.39 -5.86 -24.14
N VAL A 264 4.44 -6.15 -25.44
CA VAL A 264 4.69 -5.16 -26.50
C VAL A 264 3.71 -5.34 -27.66
N PHE A 265 2.97 -4.28 -27.98
CA PHE A 265 2.05 -4.19 -29.12
C PHE A 265 2.53 -3.10 -30.08
N ILE A 266 2.80 -3.48 -31.33
CA ILE A 266 3.20 -2.58 -32.41
C ILE A 266 2.27 -2.84 -33.61
N LEU A 267 1.54 -1.82 -34.04
CA LEU A 267 0.69 -1.87 -35.21
C LEU A 267 0.99 -0.68 -36.13
N CYS A 268 1.89 -0.91 -37.07
CA CYS A 268 2.26 0.07 -38.07
C CYS A 268 1.61 -0.23 -39.42
N ALA A 269 1.32 0.81 -40.17
CA ALA A 269 1.01 0.72 -41.59
C ALA A 269 2.27 0.39 -42.38
N ASP A 270 2.10 -0.09 -43.61
CA ASP A 270 3.22 -0.27 -44.53
C ASP A 270 3.96 1.05 -44.75
N GLU A 271 5.29 1.01 -44.63
CA GLU A 271 6.17 2.20 -44.61
C GLU A 271 5.83 3.25 -43.53
N GLY A 272 4.98 2.92 -42.56
CA GLY A 272 4.52 3.83 -41.52
C GLY A 272 5.47 4.00 -40.35
N CYS A 273 6.37 3.04 -40.13
CA CYS A 273 7.36 3.06 -39.05
C CYS A 273 8.73 2.62 -39.57
N PHE A 274 9.80 3.32 -39.20
CA PHE A 274 11.17 3.03 -39.65
C PHE A 274 12.23 3.65 -38.72
N ASP A 275 13.46 3.13 -38.78
CA ASP A 275 14.62 3.64 -38.04
C ASP A 275 14.47 3.72 -36.50
N TRP A 276 13.87 2.71 -35.86
CA TRP A 276 13.78 2.69 -34.39
C TRP A 276 15.05 2.14 -33.75
N LYS A 277 15.40 2.69 -32.58
CA LYS A 277 16.47 2.18 -31.71
C LYS A 277 15.85 1.50 -30.50
N TRP A 278 16.01 0.19 -30.37
CA TRP A 278 15.39 -0.63 -29.34
C TRP A 278 16.45 -1.45 -28.59
N GLU A 279 16.82 -1.04 -27.38
CA GLU A 279 17.89 -1.68 -26.60
C GLU A 279 17.45 -1.94 -25.16
N ASN A 280 17.75 -3.13 -24.63
CA ASN A 280 17.46 -3.46 -23.23
C ASN A 280 15.99 -3.21 -22.82
N VAL A 281 15.05 -3.58 -23.68
CA VAL A 281 13.61 -3.53 -23.38
C VAL A 281 13.13 -4.92 -23.00
N ASN A 282 12.59 -5.06 -21.79
CA ASN A 282 12.11 -6.33 -21.25
C ASN A 282 10.84 -6.13 -20.42
N ILE A 283 9.68 -6.29 -21.08
CA ILE A 283 8.38 -6.36 -20.41
C ILE A 283 7.96 -7.82 -20.32
N LEU A 284 7.63 -8.30 -19.12
CA LEU A 284 7.21 -9.68 -18.91
C LEU A 284 5.68 -9.78 -18.83
N GLY A 285 5.12 -10.93 -19.21
CA GLY A 285 3.71 -11.26 -19.04
C GLY A 285 3.50 -12.77 -19.03
N ASP A 286 2.36 -13.24 -18.52
CA ASP A 286 2.08 -14.67 -18.27
C ASP A 286 2.26 -15.58 -19.49
N ASN A 287 2.09 -15.03 -20.69
CA ASN A 287 2.48 -15.64 -21.96
C ASN A 287 3.11 -14.52 -22.78
N GLN A 288 4.39 -14.62 -23.16
CA GLN A 288 5.11 -13.61 -23.95
C GLN A 288 4.52 -13.49 -25.37
N ASN A 289 3.33 -12.91 -25.48
CA ASN A 289 2.61 -12.69 -26.72
C ASN A 289 2.83 -11.25 -27.18
N ASN A 290 4.09 -10.90 -27.45
CA ASN A 290 4.38 -9.68 -28.20
C ASN A 290 3.62 -9.75 -29.53
N ASN A 291 3.14 -8.61 -30.02
CA ASN A 291 2.41 -8.55 -31.28
C ASN A 291 2.89 -7.35 -32.08
N CYS A 292 3.60 -7.62 -33.16
CA CYS A 292 4.14 -6.60 -34.04
C CYS A 292 3.66 -6.85 -35.47
N THR A 293 2.92 -5.89 -36.02
CA THR A 293 2.39 -5.92 -37.39
C THR A 293 2.88 -4.68 -38.13
N GLY A 294 3.38 -4.87 -39.35
CA GLY A 294 3.87 -3.79 -40.21
C GLY A 294 5.25 -3.22 -39.84
N TYR A 295 5.71 -3.41 -38.60
CA TYR A 295 7.07 -3.09 -38.17
C TYR A 295 7.47 -3.91 -36.95
N ALA A 296 8.71 -4.38 -36.91
CA ALA A 296 9.33 -4.99 -35.74
C ALA A 296 10.70 -4.32 -35.51
N PRO A 297 11.00 -3.83 -34.29
CA PRO A 297 12.30 -3.24 -34.00
C PRO A 297 13.44 -4.25 -34.19
N GLU A 298 14.59 -3.78 -34.68
CA GLU A 298 15.75 -4.67 -34.84
C GLU A 298 16.15 -5.31 -33.50
N GLN A 299 16.50 -6.60 -33.54
CA GLN A 299 16.94 -7.38 -32.38
C GLN A 299 15.91 -7.56 -31.27
N TYR A 300 14.63 -7.24 -31.54
CA TYR A 300 13.51 -7.52 -30.64
C TYR A 300 12.56 -8.52 -31.31
N GLU A 301 12.33 -9.66 -30.66
CA GLU A 301 11.40 -10.67 -31.16
C GLU A 301 9.99 -10.37 -30.64
N CYS A 302 9.13 -10.01 -31.59
CA CYS A 302 7.69 -10.18 -31.48
C CYS A 302 7.30 -11.41 -32.31
#